data_AF-A0AAW5XDP3-F1
#
_entry.id   AF-A0AAW5XDP3-F1
#
_cell.length_a   1.000
_cell.length_b   1.000
_cell.length_c   1.000
_cell.angle_alpha   90.00
_cell.angle_beta   90.00
_cell.angle_gamma   90.00
#
_symmetry.space_group_name_H-M   'P 1'
#
loop_
_entity.id
_entity.type
_entity.pdbx_description
1 polymer ?
#
loop_
_entity_poly.entity_id
_entity_poly.type
_entity_poly.pdbx_seq_one_letter_code
_entity_poly.pdbx_strand_id
1 'polypeptide(L)'
;MAMTNKNVRVENDFLGGKELPIEAYYGIQTLRAVENFPITGYKIHESLIKAFAVVKKAAALANTDVGRLELNKGGAIAEAAQEILDGKWHDHFIVDPIQGGAGTSMNMNANEVIANRALE
;
A
#
# COMPACT_ATOMS: atom_id res chain seq x y z
N MET A 1 -21.85 12.83 -23.80
CA MET A 1 -22.28 11.68 -22.98
C MET A 1 -21.10 11.33 -22.10
N ALA A 2 -21.12 11.75 -20.84
CA ALA A 2 -20.02 11.46 -19.92
C ALA A 2 -20.04 9.95 -19.62
N MET A 3 -18.98 9.22 -19.98
CA MET A 3 -18.84 7.84 -19.55
C MET A 3 -18.69 7.85 -18.03
N THR A 4 -19.68 7.35 -17.32
CA THR A 4 -19.55 7.05 -15.90
C THR A 4 -18.58 5.89 -15.77
N ASN A 5 -17.33 6.18 -15.38
CA ASN A 5 -16.32 5.18 -15.07
C ASN A 5 -16.82 4.33 -13.89
N LYS A 6 -17.47 3.19 -14.19
CA LYS A 6 -18.01 2.26 -13.18
C LYS A 6 -16.93 1.46 -12.42
N ASN A 7 -15.65 1.65 -12.75
CA ASN A 7 -14.54 0.84 -12.24
C ASN A 7 -13.47 1.68 -11.51
N VAL A 8 -13.86 2.78 -10.86
CA VAL A 8 -12.94 3.58 -10.04
C VAL A 8 -13.48 3.77 -8.64
N ARG A 9 -12.57 3.86 -7.67
CA ARG A 9 -12.82 4.29 -6.29
C ARG A 9 -12.15 5.64 -6.06
N VAL A 10 -12.78 6.49 -5.25
CA VAL A 10 -12.21 7.79 -4.89
C VAL A 10 -11.56 7.67 -3.52
N GLU A 11 -10.28 7.99 -3.43
CA GLU A 11 -9.59 8.19 -2.15
C GLU A 11 -9.29 9.68 -1.93
N ASN A 12 -9.10 10.06 -0.68
CA ASN A 12 -8.76 11.43 -0.29
C ASN A 12 -7.56 11.44 0.66
N ASP A 13 -6.66 12.38 0.45
CA ASP A 13 -5.62 12.77 1.40
C ASP A 13 -5.68 14.27 1.67
N PHE A 14 -4.67 14.81 2.35
CA PHE A 14 -4.61 16.25 2.67
C PHE A 14 -4.55 17.16 1.42
N LEU A 15 -4.16 16.63 0.26
CA LEU A 15 -4.07 17.38 -1.00
C LEU A 15 -5.34 17.24 -1.87
N GLY A 16 -6.39 16.60 -1.35
CA GLY A 16 -7.68 16.41 -2.02
C GLY A 16 -7.88 14.99 -2.56
N GLY A 17 -8.95 14.82 -3.34
CA GLY A 17 -9.37 13.51 -3.86
C GLY A 17 -8.76 13.12 -5.20
N LYS A 18 -8.62 11.81 -5.43
CA LYS A 18 -8.27 11.22 -6.72
C LYS A 18 -9.03 9.94 -7.00
N GLU A 19 -9.24 9.66 -8.28
CA GLU A 19 -9.78 8.38 -8.76
C GLU A 19 -8.65 7.35 -8.89
N LEU A 20 -8.89 6.16 -8.38
CA LEU A 20 -8.02 4.99 -8.50
C LEU A 20 -8.81 3.82 -9.08
N PRO A 21 -8.18 2.87 -9.78
CA PRO A 21 -8.86 1.65 -10.21
C PRO A 21 -9.45 0.91 -9.02
N ILE A 22 -10.65 0.33 -9.19
CA ILE A 22 -11.35 -0.35 -8.08
C ILE A 22 -10.60 -1.60 -7.59
N GLU A 23 -9.87 -2.24 -8.50
CA GLU A 23 -9.04 -3.42 -8.25
C GLU A 23 -7.66 -3.10 -7.63
N ALA A 24 -7.30 -1.82 -7.51
CA ALA A 24 -6.00 -1.44 -6.99
C ALA A 24 -5.99 -1.40 -5.45
N TYR A 25 -5.14 -2.23 -4.84
CA TYR A 25 -4.87 -2.15 -3.40
C TYR A 25 -4.00 -0.95 -2.99
N TYR A 26 -3.17 -0.39 -3.89
CA TYR A 26 -2.47 0.86 -3.57
C TYR A 26 -3.44 2.04 -3.46
N GLY A 27 -3.05 3.07 -2.73
CA GLY A 27 -3.87 4.23 -2.46
C GLY A 27 -3.34 5.52 -3.10
N ILE A 28 -3.96 6.63 -2.69
CA ILE A 28 -3.74 7.96 -3.26
C ILE A 28 -2.31 8.45 -3.08
N GLN A 29 -1.65 8.17 -1.95
CA GLN A 29 -0.28 8.64 -1.74
C GLN A 29 0.70 7.89 -2.64
N THR A 30 0.45 6.60 -2.89
CA THR A 30 1.19 5.83 -3.89
C THR A 30 1.02 6.42 -5.28
N LEU A 31 -0.23 6.67 -5.70
CA LEU A 31 -0.50 7.25 -7.02
C LEU A 31 0.18 8.61 -7.19
N ARG A 32 0.12 9.48 -6.17
CA ARG A 32 0.83 10.76 -6.18
C ARG A 32 2.34 10.60 -6.28
N ALA A 33 2.91 9.61 -5.59
CA ALA A 33 4.34 9.35 -5.69
C ALA A 33 4.75 8.94 -7.11
N VAL A 34 3.97 8.08 -7.76
CA VAL A 34 4.23 7.68 -9.16
C VAL A 34 4.20 8.88 -10.10
N GLU A 35 3.22 9.77 -9.94
CA GLU A 35 3.13 10.99 -10.75
C GLU A 35 4.26 12.00 -10.46
N ASN A 36 4.73 12.07 -9.22
CA ASN A 36 5.79 12.99 -8.81
C ASN A 36 7.20 12.51 -9.20
N PHE A 37 7.39 11.20 -9.33
CA PHE A 37 8.71 10.59 -9.58
C PHE A 37 8.71 9.62 -10.79
N PRO A 38 8.38 10.08 -12.01
CA PRO A 38 8.46 9.25 -13.22
C PRO A 38 9.91 9.16 -13.73
N ILE A 39 10.80 8.49 -12.98
CA ILE A 39 12.25 8.56 -13.22
C ILE A 39 12.77 7.42 -14.11
N THR A 40 12.59 6.16 -13.70
CA THR A 40 13.21 5.00 -14.36
C THR A 40 12.20 4.08 -15.01
N GLY A 41 10.99 4.00 -14.46
CA GLY A 41 9.99 3.02 -14.87
C GLY A 41 10.29 1.59 -14.42
N TYR A 42 11.31 1.39 -13.58
CA TYR A 42 11.61 0.08 -12.99
C TYR A 42 10.64 -0.25 -11.87
N LYS A 43 10.37 -1.55 -11.68
CA LYS A 43 9.63 -2.05 -10.52
C LYS A 43 10.55 -2.19 -9.30
N ILE A 44 9.98 -2.02 -8.11
CA ILE A 44 10.65 -2.37 -6.86
C ILE A 44 10.96 -3.87 -6.85
N HIS A 45 12.17 -4.22 -6.39
CA HIS A 45 12.56 -5.62 -6.24
C HIS A 45 11.74 -6.32 -5.15
N GLU A 46 11.30 -7.55 -5.40
CA GLU A 46 10.42 -8.32 -4.51
C GLU A 46 10.96 -8.46 -3.08
N SER A 47 12.28 -8.54 -2.91
CA SER A 47 12.90 -8.63 -1.58
C SER A 47 12.63 -7.39 -0.73
N LEU A 48 12.57 -6.20 -1.34
CA LEU A 48 12.24 -4.97 -0.62
C LEU A 48 10.75 -4.93 -0.26
N ILE A 49 9.88 -5.37 -1.17
CA ILE A 49 8.44 -5.53 -0.90
C ILE A 49 8.23 -6.44 0.32
N LYS A 50 8.86 -7.63 0.30
CA LYS A 50 8.81 -8.59 1.41
C LYS A 50 9.37 -7.98 2.70
N ALA A 51 10.47 -7.25 2.64
CA ALA A 51 11.04 -6.60 3.83
C ALA A 51 10.06 -5.60 4.48
N PHE A 52 9.36 -4.78 3.69
CA PHE A 52 8.31 -3.90 4.22
C PHE A 52 7.16 -4.71 4.84
N ALA A 53 6.72 -5.79 4.21
CA ALA A 53 5.68 -6.65 4.75
C ALA A 53 6.07 -7.29 6.10
N VAL A 54 7.34 -7.73 6.27
CA VAL A 54 7.86 -8.21 7.57
C VAL A 54 7.71 -7.13 8.64
N VAL A 55 8.17 -5.91 8.35
CA VAL A 55 8.12 -4.80 9.30
C VAL A 55 6.68 -4.47 9.69
N LYS A 56 5.75 -4.42 8.73
CA LYS A 56 4.33 -4.12 8.98
C LYS A 56 3.64 -5.22 9.78
N LYS A 57 3.91 -6.49 9.47
CA LYS A 57 3.42 -7.63 10.24
C LYS A 57 3.91 -7.56 11.70
N ALA A 58 5.21 -7.37 11.89
CA ALA A 58 5.80 -7.28 13.24
C ALA A 58 5.22 -6.10 14.03
N ALA A 59 5.06 -4.93 13.39
CA ALA A 59 4.47 -3.75 14.03
C ALA A 59 3.01 -3.95 14.42
N ALA A 60 2.21 -4.62 13.58
CA ALA A 60 0.81 -4.92 13.90
C ALA A 60 0.70 -5.84 15.12
N LEU A 61 1.46 -6.94 15.14
CA LEU A 61 1.50 -7.88 16.25
C LEU A 61 1.96 -7.21 17.55
N ALA A 62 3.08 -6.47 17.51
CA ALA A 62 3.59 -5.77 18.69
C ALA A 62 2.61 -4.72 19.23
N ASN A 63 1.91 -3.98 18.35
CA ASN A 63 0.90 -3.02 18.77
C ASN A 63 -0.34 -3.70 19.36
N THR A 64 -0.71 -4.89 18.88
CA THR A 64 -1.79 -5.68 19.47
C THR A 64 -1.40 -6.23 20.85
N ASP A 65 -0.19 -6.74 21.00
CA ASP A 65 0.31 -7.31 22.26
C ASP A 65 0.32 -6.27 23.40
N VAL A 66 0.64 -5.01 23.09
CA VAL A 66 0.63 -3.89 24.05
C VAL A 66 -0.70 -3.14 24.12
N GLY A 67 -1.75 -3.66 23.49
CA GLY A 67 -3.12 -3.11 23.54
C GLY A 67 -3.32 -1.78 22.81
N ARG A 68 -2.41 -1.41 21.90
CA ARG A 68 -2.49 -0.19 21.07
C ARG A 68 -3.26 -0.40 19.76
N LEU A 69 -3.50 -1.65 19.39
CA LEU A 69 -4.27 -2.04 18.23
C LEU A 69 -5.24 -3.16 18.59
N GLU A 70 -6.52 -3.00 18.24
CA GLU A 70 -7.55 -4.00 18.49
C GLU A 70 -7.19 -5.34 17.82
N LEU A 71 -7.48 -6.45 18.49
CA LEU A 71 -7.06 -7.79 18.06
C LEU A 71 -7.52 -8.13 16.64
N ASN A 72 -8.75 -7.78 16.28
CA ASN A 72 -9.31 -8.00 14.94
C ASN A 72 -8.53 -7.24 13.86
N LYS A 73 -8.23 -5.96 14.10
CA LYS A 73 -7.44 -5.12 13.17
C LYS A 73 -6.00 -5.62 13.05
N GLY A 74 -5.38 -5.95 14.19
CA GLY A 74 -4.03 -6.50 14.22
C GLY A 74 -3.92 -7.81 13.44
N GLY A 75 -4.88 -8.72 13.63
CA GLY A 75 -4.98 -9.97 12.89
C GLY A 75 -5.10 -9.76 11.38
N ALA A 76 -6.05 -8.93 10.94
CA ALA A 76 -6.28 -8.65 9.52
C ALA A 76 -5.05 -8.01 8.83
N ILE A 77 -4.39 -7.06 9.50
CA ILE A 77 -3.15 -6.44 9.00
C ILE A 77 -2.02 -7.47 8.90
N ALA A 78 -1.88 -8.33 9.91
CA ALA A 78 -0.83 -9.37 9.92
C ALA A 78 -1.06 -10.43 8.84
N GLU A 79 -2.31 -10.77 8.54
CA GLU A 79 -2.70 -11.69 7.47
C GLU A 79 -2.42 -11.08 6.09
N ALA A 80 -2.88 -9.85 5.83
CA ALA A 80 -2.61 -9.15 4.58
C ALA A 80 -1.10 -8.98 4.34
N ALA A 81 -0.32 -8.68 5.39
CA ALA A 81 1.14 -8.62 5.30
C ALA A 81 1.76 -10.01 5.02
N GLN A 82 1.20 -11.09 5.58
CA GLN A 82 1.66 -12.45 5.29
C GLN A 82 1.42 -12.82 3.82
N GLU A 83 0.26 -12.48 3.25
CA GLU A 83 -0.02 -12.73 1.84
C GLU A 83 1.03 -12.08 0.91
N ILE A 84 1.49 -10.88 1.26
CA ILE A 84 2.56 -10.18 0.52
C ILE A 84 3.90 -10.91 0.69
N LEU A 85 4.21 -11.45 1.87
CA LEU A 85 5.40 -12.29 2.07
C LEU A 85 5.37 -13.55 1.20
N ASP A 86 4.18 -14.13 1.05
CA ASP A 86 3.93 -15.32 0.23
C ASP A 86 3.93 -15.02 -1.29
N GLY A 87 4.21 -13.77 -1.68
CA GLY A 87 4.35 -13.36 -3.08
C GLY A 87 3.07 -12.84 -3.72
N LYS A 88 1.98 -12.68 -2.97
CA LYS A 88 0.74 -12.09 -3.50
C LYS A 88 0.84 -10.57 -3.55
N TRP A 89 0.07 -9.96 -4.44
CA TRP A 89 -0.15 -8.51 -4.50
C TRP A 89 1.07 -7.64 -4.83
N HIS A 90 2.19 -8.24 -5.27
CA HIS A 90 3.41 -7.48 -5.61
C HIS A 90 3.18 -6.50 -6.76
N ASP A 91 2.24 -6.77 -7.66
CA ASP A 91 1.88 -5.86 -8.75
C ASP A 91 1.18 -4.57 -8.27
N HIS A 92 0.78 -4.48 -7.00
CA HIS A 92 0.27 -3.24 -6.42
C HIS A 92 1.37 -2.35 -5.83
N PHE A 93 2.64 -2.77 -5.91
CA PHE A 93 3.80 -1.96 -5.52
C PHE A 93 4.36 -1.25 -6.76
N ILE A 94 3.82 -0.06 -7.03
CA ILE A 94 3.99 0.63 -8.31
C ILE A 94 4.94 1.83 -8.27
N VAL A 95 5.48 2.17 -7.10
CA VAL A 95 6.44 3.28 -6.96
C VAL A 95 7.77 2.97 -7.64
N ASP A 96 8.43 4.02 -8.14
CA ASP A 96 9.79 3.89 -8.70
C ASP A 96 10.82 3.65 -7.58
N PRO A 97 11.85 2.82 -7.81
CA PRO A 97 13.00 2.70 -6.91
C PRO A 97 13.70 4.04 -6.63
N ILE A 98 13.72 4.95 -7.59
CA ILE A 98 14.22 6.32 -7.45
C ILE A 98 13.05 7.23 -7.08
N GLN A 99 12.91 7.46 -5.78
CA GLN A 99 11.88 8.27 -5.14
C GLN A 99 12.51 9.20 -4.08
N GLY A 100 11.69 9.87 -3.26
CA GLY A 100 12.19 10.65 -2.12
C GLY A 100 13.10 9.83 -1.20
N GLY A 101 14.29 10.36 -0.87
CA GLY A 101 15.41 9.60 -0.28
C GLY A 101 15.17 8.92 1.07
N ALA A 102 14.08 9.24 1.77
CA ALA A 102 13.68 8.57 3.01
C ALA A 102 12.89 7.25 2.79
N GLY A 103 12.47 6.95 1.55
CA GLY A 103 11.64 5.79 1.25
C GLY A 103 10.17 5.93 1.67
N THR A 104 9.70 7.16 1.90
CA THR A 104 8.33 7.44 2.35
C THR A 104 7.28 6.90 1.38
N SER A 105 7.50 7.02 0.07
CA SER A 105 6.53 6.56 -0.94
C SER A 105 6.40 5.04 -0.92
N MET A 106 7.50 4.30 -0.81
CA MET A 106 7.49 2.84 -0.65
C MET A 106 6.81 2.43 0.66
N ASN A 107 7.08 3.15 1.76
CA ASN A 107 6.43 2.89 3.04
C ASN A 107 4.91 3.10 2.97
N MET A 108 4.45 4.16 2.30
CA MET A 108 3.03 4.42 2.11
C MET A 108 2.38 3.44 1.14
N ASN A 109 3.09 3.01 0.09
CA ASN A 109 2.61 1.96 -0.80
C ASN A 109 2.36 0.66 -0.04
N ALA A 110 3.27 0.25 0.85
CA ALA A 110 3.05 -0.89 1.73
C ALA A 110 1.85 -0.69 2.66
N ASN A 111 1.74 0.48 3.30
CA ASN A 111 0.63 0.79 4.21
C ASN A 111 -0.72 0.69 3.51
N GLU A 112 -0.86 1.31 2.33
CA GLU A 112 -2.11 1.38 1.59
C GLU A 112 -2.51 0.00 1.05
N VAL A 113 -1.57 -0.77 0.48
CA VAL A 113 -1.83 -2.13 -0.01
C VAL A 113 -2.30 -3.04 1.12
N ILE A 114 -1.61 -3.02 2.26
CA ILE A 114 -1.97 -3.85 3.42
C ILE A 114 -3.32 -3.41 3.99
N ALA A 115 -3.56 -2.11 4.13
CA ALA A 115 -4.81 -1.60 4.69
C ALA A 115 -6.01 -1.97 3.80
N ASN A 116 -5.92 -1.74 2.49
CA ASN A 116 -7.02 -2.07 1.57
C ASN A 116 -7.24 -3.58 1.48
N ARG A 117 -6.18 -4.40 1.45
CA ARG A 117 -6.34 -5.86 1.49
C ARG A 117 -6.96 -6.34 2.80
N ALA A 118 -6.61 -5.75 3.95
CA ALA A 118 -7.15 -6.10 5.25
C ALA A 118 -8.62 -5.68 5.45
N LEU A 119 -9.17 -4.82 4.59
CA LEU A 119 -10.58 -4.41 4.62
C LEU A 119 -11.51 -5.37 3.86
N GLU A 120 -10.97 -6.31 3.08
CA GLU A 120 -11.70 -7.32 2.30
C GLU A 120 -11.70 -8.69 2.96
#